data_AF-A0A2A4XIL7-F1
#
_entry.id   AF-A0A2A4XIL7-F1
#
_cell.length_a   1.000
_cell.length_b   1.000
_cell.length_c   1.000
_cell.angle_alpha   90.00
_cell.angle_beta   90.00
_cell.angle_gamma   90.00
#
_symmetry.space_group_name_H-M   'P 1'
#
loop_
_entity.id
_entity.type
_entity.pdbx_description
1 polymer ?
#
loop_
_entity_poly.entity_id
_entity_poly.type
_entity_poly.pdbx_seq_one_letter_code
_entity_poly.pdbx_strand_id
1 'polypeptide(L)'
;MFDAKAGVTPVEWRCCMARSAENLLSALPDEKSESRLSARVPLRVKETIELAAELSGATATQFMAQAAYHAAQQLIEQERVVRLNHSETQRFLALLDNPPAPTEKLKLAVEAYKQSSLHVKN
;
A
#
# COMPACT_ATOMS: atom_id res chain seq x y z
N MET A 1 -15.85 14.56 -62.87
CA MET A 1 -15.09 15.49 -62.02
C MET A 1 -16.06 16.00 -60.97
N PHE A 2 -16.20 15.25 -59.86
CA PHE A 2 -17.29 15.39 -58.89
C PHE A 2 -16.71 15.59 -57.48
N ASP A 3 -17.10 16.72 -56.90
CA ASP A 3 -17.34 17.04 -55.48
C ASP A 3 -16.53 16.33 -54.38
N ALA A 4 -15.64 17.10 -53.75
CA ALA A 4 -15.09 16.81 -52.43
C ALA A 4 -16.09 17.24 -51.34
N LYS A 5 -16.85 16.27 -50.82
CA LYS A 5 -17.73 16.42 -49.65
C LYS A 5 -17.02 15.94 -48.38
N ALA A 6 -16.99 16.81 -47.39
CA ALA A 6 -17.00 16.62 -45.93
C ALA A 6 -16.34 15.38 -45.29
N GLY A 7 -15.41 15.67 -44.37
CA GLY A 7 -15.48 15.10 -43.02
C GLY A 7 -14.35 14.17 -42.62
N VAL A 8 -13.35 14.69 -41.91
CA VAL A 8 -12.76 14.06 -40.71
C VAL A 8 -12.18 15.19 -39.84
N THR A 9 -12.86 15.56 -38.77
CA THR A 9 -12.21 16.29 -37.65
C THR A 9 -11.40 15.28 -36.82
N PRO A 10 -10.23 15.67 -36.29
CA PRO A 10 -9.50 14.81 -35.37
C PRO A 10 -10.29 14.70 -34.07
N VAL A 11 -10.85 13.52 -33.81
CA VAL A 11 -11.39 13.14 -32.51
C VAL A 11 -10.26 13.21 -31.47
N GLU A 12 -10.14 14.36 -30.82
CA GLU A 12 -10.22 14.58 -29.37
C GLU A 12 -9.81 13.46 -28.38
N TRP A 13 -8.79 12.64 -28.68
CA TRP A 13 -8.19 11.72 -27.69
C TRP A 13 -7.28 12.43 -26.66
N ARG A 14 -7.08 13.75 -26.79
CA ARG A 14 -6.19 14.54 -25.91
C ARG A 14 -6.79 14.90 -24.54
N CYS A 15 -8.06 14.61 -24.27
CA CYS A 15 -8.71 14.97 -22.99
C CYS A 15 -8.80 13.81 -21.97
N CYS A 16 -8.66 12.54 -22.40
CA CYS A 16 -8.81 11.39 -21.50
C CYS A 16 -7.50 11.01 -20.77
N MET A 17 -6.34 11.10 -21.42
CA MET A 17 -5.07 10.71 -20.76
C MET A 17 -4.42 11.82 -19.92
N ALA A 18 -4.66 13.10 -20.23
CA ALA A 18 -4.15 14.20 -19.41
C ALA A 18 -4.83 14.30 -18.04
N ARG A 19 -6.12 13.91 -17.95
CA ARG A 19 -6.90 14.00 -16.69
C ARG A 19 -6.63 12.86 -15.72
N SER A 20 -6.10 11.73 -16.21
CA SER A 20 -5.92 10.53 -15.39
C SER A 20 -4.59 10.53 -14.61
N ALA A 21 -3.54 11.15 -15.15
CA ALA A 21 -2.27 11.33 -14.43
C ALA A 21 -2.28 12.52 -13.45
N GLU A 22 -3.00 13.60 -13.78
CA GLU A 22 -3.16 14.74 -12.85
C GLU A 22 -3.92 14.36 -11.57
N ASN A 23 -4.85 13.41 -11.66
CA ASN A 23 -5.65 12.95 -10.53
C ASN A 23 -4.98 11.87 -9.67
N LEU A 24 -3.83 11.34 -10.11
CA LEU A 24 -3.06 10.32 -9.40
C LEU A 24 -1.91 10.92 -8.58
N LEU A 25 -1.46 12.13 -8.95
CA LEU A 25 -0.47 12.89 -8.18
C LEU A 25 -1.09 13.75 -7.07
N SER A 26 -2.39 14.04 -7.14
CA SER A 26 -3.15 14.79 -6.12
C SER A 26 -3.65 13.93 -4.95
N ALA A 27 -3.47 12.61 -5.01
CA ALA A 27 -3.85 11.67 -3.95
C ALA A 27 -2.72 11.42 -2.92
N LEU A 28 -1.54 12.02 -3.13
CA LEU A 28 -0.51 12.03 -2.11
C LEU A 28 -0.92 13.05 -1.04
N PRO A 29 -0.98 12.67 0.24
CA PRO A 29 -1.36 13.59 1.30
C PRO A 29 -0.42 14.80 1.27
N ASP A 30 -1.00 15.99 1.15
CA ASP A 30 -0.25 17.25 1.26
C ASP A 30 0.49 17.23 2.61
N GLU A 31 1.81 17.52 2.59
CA GLU A 31 2.65 17.48 3.80
C GLU A 31 2.13 18.44 4.89
N LYS A 32 1.22 19.35 4.52
CA LYS A 32 0.60 20.35 5.37
C LYS A 32 -0.87 20.09 5.71
N SER A 33 -1.41 18.92 5.39
CA SER A 33 -2.79 18.56 5.76
C SER A 33 -2.85 18.01 7.19
N GLU A 34 -3.20 18.88 8.14
CA GLU A 34 -3.42 18.48 9.53
C GLU A 34 -4.72 17.67 9.66
N SER A 35 -4.61 16.42 10.11
CA SER A 35 -5.76 15.57 10.46
C SER A 35 -5.85 15.38 11.98
N ARG A 36 -7.08 15.42 12.52
CA ARG A 36 -7.32 15.28 13.96
C ARG A 36 -7.57 13.82 14.33
N LEU A 37 -6.76 13.30 15.24
CA LEU A 37 -6.95 11.98 15.84
C LEU A 37 -7.65 12.12 17.21
N SER A 38 -8.85 11.55 17.36
CA SER A 38 -9.67 11.62 18.58
C SER A 38 -10.23 10.25 18.93
N ALA A 39 -10.14 9.87 20.20
CA ALA A 39 -10.66 8.61 20.72
C ALA A 39 -11.36 8.83 22.06
N ARG A 40 -12.48 8.11 22.28
CA ARG A 40 -13.14 8.04 23.58
C ARG A 40 -12.53 6.90 24.36
N VAL A 41 -12.01 7.19 25.55
CA VAL A 41 -11.35 6.22 26.41
C VAL A 41 -11.98 6.19 27.81
N PRO A 42 -12.01 5.03 28.49
CA PRO A 42 -12.38 4.95 29.89
C PRO A 42 -11.44 5.79 30.77
N LEU A 43 -11.93 6.25 31.92
CA LEU A 43 -11.16 7.09 32.86
C LEU A 43 -9.82 6.45 33.25
N ARG A 44 -9.82 5.16 33.57
CA ARG A 44 -8.59 4.42 33.94
C ARG A 44 -7.50 4.49 32.87
N VAL A 45 -7.89 4.43 31.59
CA VAL A 45 -6.94 4.51 30.46
C VAL A 45 -6.39 5.92 30.36
N LYS A 46 -7.25 6.94 30.52
CA LYS A 46 -6.85 8.34 30.55
C LYS A 46 -5.82 8.61 31.65
N GLU A 47 -6.08 8.16 32.88
CA GLU A 47 -5.16 8.33 34.03
C GLU A 47 -3.80 7.68 33.77
N THR A 48 -3.79 6.50 33.14
CA THR A 48 -2.54 5.80 32.78
C THR A 48 -1.74 6.59 31.74
N ILE A 49 -2.41 7.15 30.73
CA ILE A 49 -1.78 7.98 29.70
C ILE A 49 -1.23 9.27 30.30
N GLU A 50 -1.97 9.91 31.20
CA GLU A 50 -1.52 11.13 31.89
C GLU A 50 -0.26 10.87 32.71
N LEU A 51 -0.24 9.80 33.52
CA LEU A 51 0.95 9.41 34.27
C LEU A 51 2.15 9.11 33.35
N ALA A 52 1.94 8.39 32.25
CA ALA A 52 3.01 8.08 31.31
C ALA A 52 3.54 9.33 30.59
N ALA A 53 2.65 10.29 30.30
CA ALA A 53 3.00 11.56 29.70
C ALA A 53 3.82 12.43 30.67
N GLU A 54 3.45 12.48 31.95
CA GLU A 54 4.21 13.15 33.01
C GLU A 54 5.63 12.59 33.12
N LEU A 55 5.77 11.25 33.15
CA LEU A 55 7.08 10.58 33.19
C LEU A 55 7.93 10.87 31.94
N SER A 56 7.29 11.09 30.79
CA SER A 56 7.97 11.39 29.53
C SER A 56 8.24 12.89 29.33
N GLY A 57 7.77 13.75 30.25
CA GLY A 57 7.87 15.22 30.11
C GLY A 57 7.04 15.79 28.95
N ALA A 58 5.96 15.10 28.56
CA ALA A 58 5.09 15.47 27.44
C ALA A 58 3.64 15.69 27.91
N THR A 59 2.83 16.35 27.08
CA THR A 59 1.38 16.41 27.31
C THR A 59 0.72 15.07 26.94
N ALA A 60 -0.42 14.74 27.54
CA ALA A 60 -1.16 13.51 27.26
C ALA A 60 -1.44 13.30 25.76
N THR A 61 -1.78 14.36 25.03
CA THR A 61 -2.03 14.32 23.58
C THR A 61 -0.75 14.00 22.79
N GLN A 62 0.38 14.62 23.14
CA GLN A 62 1.67 14.38 22.48
C GLN A 62 2.14 12.95 22.72
N PHE A 63 2.06 12.48 23.98
CA PHE A 63 2.43 11.11 24.33
C PHE A 63 1.56 10.10 23.59
N MET A 64 0.24 10.32 23.55
CA MET A 64 -0.69 9.46 22.83
C MET A 64 -0.37 9.39 21.33
N ALA A 65 -0.10 10.52 20.68
CA ALA A 65 0.27 10.56 19.27
C ALA A 65 1.59 9.81 19.01
N GLN A 66 2.60 10.02 19.85
CA GLN A 66 3.89 9.35 19.76
C GLN A 66 3.78 7.84 19.97
N ALA A 67 3.05 7.41 21.02
CA ALA A 67 2.83 6.00 21.33
C ALA A 67 2.05 5.29 20.21
N ALA A 68 1.01 5.93 19.68
CA ALA A 68 0.24 5.41 18.56
C ALA A 68 1.10 5.25 17.30
N TYR A 69 1.93 6.26 16.99
CA TYR A 69 2.85 6.21 15.85
C TYR A 69 3.86 5.07 15.98
N HIS A 70 4.50 4.94 17.15
CA HIS A 70 5.46 3.87 17.40
C HIS A 70 4.82 2.48 17.30
N ALA A 71 3.64 2.29 17.89
CA ALA A 71 2.90 1.03 17.77
C ALA A 71 2.54 0.71 16.32
N ALA A 72 2.12 1.72 15.53
CA ALA A 72 1.83 1.55 14.12
C ALA A 72 3.08 1.14 13.32
N GLN A 73 4.23 1.78 13.56
CA GLN A 73 5.49 1.41 12.91
C GLN A 73 5.91 -0.03 13.24
N GLN A 74 5.81 -0.43 14.51
CA GLN A 74 6.14 -1.78 14.93
C GLN A 74 5.25 -2.82 14.24
N LEU A 75 3.95 -2.56 14.13
CA LEU A 75 3.01 -3.45 13.47
C LEU A 75 3.29 -3.55 11.96
N ILE A 76 3.51 -2.41 11.29
CA ILE A 76 3.85 -2.37 9.85
C ILE A 76 5.13 -3.16 9.59
N GLU A 77 6.15 -2.98 10.42
CA GLU A 77 7.42 -3.69 10.26
C GLU A 77 7.26 -5.20 10.49
N GLN A 78 6.48 -5.59 11.50
CA GLN A 78 6.21 -7.01 11.78
C GLN A 78 5.53 -7.73 10.61
N GLU A 79 4.58 -7.08 9.94
CA GLU A 79 3.88 -7.65 8.79
C GLU A 79 4.76 -7.73 7.53
N ARG A 80 5.76 -6.85 7.40
CA ARG A 80 6.65 -6.82 6.22
C ARG A 80 7.84 -7.76 6.33
N VAL A 81 8.22 -8.17 7.53
CA VAL A 81 9.42 -8.98 7.76
C VAL A 81 9.07 -10.47 7.87
N VAL A 82 9.47 -11.24 6.86
CA VAL A 82 9.45 -12.70 6.93
C VAL A 82 10.64 -13.17 7.78
N ARG A 83 10.39 -13.53 9.04
CA ARG A 83 11.42 -14.09 9.94
C ARG A 83 11.59 -15.57 9.66
N LEU A 84 12.75 -15.95 9.14
CA LEU A 84 13.14 -17.35 8.92
C LEU A 84 14.11 -17.81 10.01
N ASN A 85 13.98 -19.04 10.48
CA ASN A 85 15.01 -19.67 11.31
C ASN A 85 16.24 -20.07 10.45
N HIS A 86 17.32 -20.53 11.08
CA HIS A 86 18.55 -20.83 10.35
C HIS A 86 18.37 -21.91 9.28
N SER A 87 17.66 -23.00 9.60
CA SER A 87 17.38 -24.08 8.65
C SER A 87 16.45 -23.65 7.50
N GLU A 88 15.46 -22.81 7.78
CA GLU A 88 14.56 -22.22 6.80
C GLU A 88 15.30 -21.27 5.88
N THR A 89 16.23 -20.48 6.42
CA THR A 89 17.08 -19.58 5.64
C THR A 89 17.97 -20.36 4.69
N GLN A 90 18.64 -21.42 5.16
CA GLN A 90 19.45 -22.29 4.29
C GLN A 90 18.60 -22.94 3.19
N ARG A 91 17.42 -23.45 3.54
CA ARG A 91 16.51 -24.06 2.57
C ARG A 91 15.98 -23.04 1.56
N PHE A 92 15.65 -21.84 2.02
CA PHE A 92 15.18 -20.75 1.16
C PHE A 92 16.27 -20.32 0.17
N LEU A 93 17.50 -20.13 0.65
CA LEU A 93 18.64 -19.79 -0.21
C LEU A 93 18.92 -20.91 -1.23
N ALA A 94 18.91 -22.18 -0.81
CA ALA A 94 19.10 -23.31 -1.71
C ALA A 94 18.01 -23.37 -2.81
N LEU A 95 16.77 -22.98 -2.49
CA LEU A 95 15.67 -22.89 -3.47
C LEU A 95 15.83 -21.71 -4.43
N LEU A 96 16.49 -20.63 -4.02
CA LEU A 96 16.82 -19.49 -4.90
C LEU A 96 17.96 -19.85 -5.86
N ASP A 97 18.99 -20.54 -5.36
CA ASP A 97 20.14 -20.96 -6.17
C ASP A 97 19.77 -22.06 -7.18
N ASN A 98 18.91 -23.00 -6.77
CA ASN A 98 18.45 -24.10 -7.59
C ASN A 98 16.91 -24.14 -7.62
N PRO A 99 16.27 -23.29 -8.45
CA PRO A 99 14.83 -23.27 -8.54
C PRO A 99 14.30 -24.62 -9.08
N PRO A 100 13.41 -25.30 -8.34
CA PRO A 100 12.84 -26.55 -8.81
C PRO A 100 11.91 -26.33 -10.01
N ALA A 101 11.76 -27.35 -10.85
CA ALA A 101 10.84 -27.29 -11.98
C ALA A 101 9.39 -27.05 -11.49
N PRO A 102 8.59 -26.24 -12.21
CA PRO A 102 7.23 -25.93 -11.80
C PRO A 102 6.34 -27.17 -11.84
N THR A 103 5.62 -27.41 -10.73
CA THR A 103 4.68 -28.52 -10.60
C THR A 103 3.52 -28.41 -11.60
N GLU A 104 2.98 -29.55 -12.07
CA GLU A 104 1.82 -29.58 -12.97
C GLU A 104 0.62 -28.76 -12.44
N LYS A 105 0.36 -28.81 -11.12
CA LYS A 105 -0.68 -27.98 -10.49
C LYS A 105 -0.41 -26.47 -10.63
N LEU A 106 0.84 -26.05 -10.57
CA LEU A 106 1.23 -24.65 -10.76
C LEU A 106 1.05 -24.22 -12.22
N LYS A 107 1.38 -25.10 -13.18
CA LYS A 107 1.16 -24.83 -14.61
C LYS A 107 -0.32 -24.63 -14.92
N LEU A 108 -1.18 -25.53 -14.46
CA LEU A 108 -2.64 -25.43 -14.63
C LEU A 108 -3.22 -24.17 -13.97
N ALA A 109 -2.74 -23.79 -12.78
CA ALA A 109 -3.17 -22.56 -12.11
C ALA A 109 -2.78 -21.29 -12.91
N VAL A 110 -1.56 -21.28 -13.49
CA VAL A 110 -1.10 -20.18 -14.35
C VAL A 110 -1.92 -20.10 -15.64
N GLU A 111 -2.28 -21.23 -16.25
CA GLU A 111 -3.14 -21.28 -17.42
C GLU A 111 -4.55 -20.77 -17.11
N ALA A 112 -5.14 -21.20 -15.99
CA ALA A 112 -6.43 -20.71 -15.52
C ALA A 112 -6.39 -19.19 -15.23
N TYR A 113 -5.32 -18.68 -14.62
CA TYR A 113 -5.13 -17.25 -14.38
C TYR A 113 -5.06 -16.45 -15.68
N LYS A 114 -4.33 -16.94 -16.70
CA LYS A 114 -4.24 -16.30 -18.02
C LYS A 114 -5.58 -16.27 -18.78
N GLN A 115 -6.43 -17.27 -18.56
CA GLN A 115 -7.77 -17.35 -19.16
C GLN A 115 -8.81 -16.53 -18.41
N SER A 116 -8.63 -16.34 -17.10
CA SER A 116 -9.41 -15.37 -16.33
C SER A 116 -9.05 -13.96 -16.79
N SER A 117 -10.04 -13.18 -17.22
CA SER A 117 -9.94 -11.88 -17.89
C SER A 117 -9.32 -10.73 -17.06
N LEU A 118 -8.55 -11.05 -16.02
CA LEU A 118 -7.85 -10.09 -15.14
C LEU A 118 -6.40 -9.82 -15.56
N HIS A 119 -5.89 -10.45 -16.61
CA HIS A 119 -4.55 -10.18 -17.12
C HIS A 119 -4.56 -8.99 -18.10
N VAL A 120 -4.64 -7.76 -17.56
CA VAL A 120 -4.35 -6.53 -18.31
C VAL A 120 -2.86 -6.55 -18.65
N LYS A 121 -2.54 -6.65 -19.95
CA LYS A 121 -1.16 -6.47 -20.44
C LYS A 121 -0.80 -4.99 -20.27
N ASN A 122 0.07 -4.69 -19.31
CA ASN A 122 0.78 -3.41 -19.25
C ASN A 122 1.93 -3.39 -20.25
#